data_AF-X1DNE9-F1
#
_entry.id   AF-X1DNE9-F1
#
_cell.length_a   1.000
_cell.length_b   1.000
_cell.length_c   1.000
_cell.angle_alpha   90.00
_cell.angle_beta   90.00
_cell.angle_gamma   90.00
#
_symmetry.space_group_name_H-M   'P 1'
#
loop_
_entity.id
_entity.type
_entity.pdbx_description
1 polymer ?
#
loop_
_entity_poly.entity_id
_entity_poly.type
_entity_poly.pdbx_seq_one_letter_code
_entity_poly.pdbx_strand_id
1 'polypeptide(L)'
;MLNVEMPSVTSALRRLQEKGLINHEKYGYVKLTSDGNKLSGKIYNRHEKIKDFIEKILNIDSKTAEEEACKIEHIIKPDTFKRMISFLNFLNEYPEIGDSILESFKLYHSKKEIKK
;
A
#
# COMPACT_ATOMS: atom_id res chain seq x y z
N MET A 1 10.18 3.14 11.19
CA MET A 1 11.37 4.01 11.02
C MET A 1 12.10 3.56 9.76
N LEU A 2 12.46 4.46 8.84
CA LEU A 2 13.25 4.10 7.66
C LEU A 2 14.69 3.82 8.14
N ASN A 3 15.20 2.60 7.90
CA ASN A 3 16.54 2.19 8.33
C ASN A 3 17.61 2.73 7.36
N VAL A 4 17.84 4.05 7.38
CA VAL A 4 18.72 4.76 6.42
C VAL A 4 19.65 5.75 7.13
N GLU A 5 20.83 6.02 6.53
CA GLU A 5 21.86 6.87 7.15
C GLU A 5 21.54 8.38 7.06
N MET A 6 22.04 9.18 8.01
CA MET A 6 21.81 10.64 8.08
C MET A 6 22.16 11.42 6.79
N PRO A 7 23.29 11.18 6.10
CA PRO A 7 23.59 11.84 4.82
C PRO A 7 22.56 11.50 3.73
N SER A 8 22.00 10.28 3.75
CA SER A 8 20.96 9.86 2.82
C SER A 8 19.65 10.61 3.05
N VAL A 9 19.29 10.86 4.31
CA VAL A 9 18.10 11.64 4.70
C VAL A 9 18.21 13.09 4.20
N THR A 10 19.33 13.76 4.44
CA THR A 10 19.53 15.15 3.98
C THR A 10 19.46 15.27 2.46
N SER A 11 20.04 14.32 1.73
CA SER A 11 19.97 14.30 0.27
C SER A 11 18.54 14.06 -0.25
N ALA A 12 17.77 13.19 0.40
CA ALA A 12 16.38 12.92 0.07
C ALA A 12 15.50 14.16 0.34
N LEU A 13 15.67 14.81 1.49
CA LEU A 13 14.96 16.05 1.82
C LEU A 13 15.24 17.15 0.80
N ARG A 14 16.50 17.35 0.40
CA ARG A 14 16.84 18.33 -0.64
C ARG A 14 16.12 18.04 -1.95
N ARG A 15 16.09 16.77 -2.40
CA ARG A 15 15.39 16.39 -3.64
C ARG A 15 13.87 16.59 -3.55
N LEU A 16 13.27 16.37 -2.39
CA LEU A 16 11.84 16.63 -2.18
C LEU A 16 11.53 18.14 -2.18
N GLN A 17 12.44 18.95 -1.63
CA GLN A 17 12.34 20.41 -1.66
C GLN A 17 12.52 20.96 -3.08
N GLU A 18 13.49 20.47 -3.85
CA GLU A 18 13.69 20.80 -5.27
C GLU A 18 12.46 20.44 -6.12
N LYS A 19 11.71 19.40 -5.73
CA LYS A 19 10.45 19.00 -6.36
C LYS A 19 9.22 19.77 -5.85
N GLY A 20 9.39 20.70 -4.91
CA GLY A 20 8.29 21.49 -4.32
C GLY A 20 7.33 20.68 -3.44
N LEU A 21 7.72 19.49 -2.99
CA LEU A 21 6.86 18.59 -2.20
C LEU A 21 6.94 18.86 -0.69
N ILE A 22 8.02 19.47 -0.23
CA ILE A 22 8.22 19.84 1.18
C ILE A 22 8.74 21.26 1.31
N ASN A 23 8.39 21.91 2.42
CA ASN A 23 9.06 23.09 2.94
C ASN A 23 10.00 22.64 4.06
N HIS A 24 11.29 22.92 3.86
CA HIS A 24 12.33 22.58 4.82
C HIS A 24 13.15 23.83 5.15
N GLU A 25 13.00 24.33 6.37
CA GLU A 25 13.88 25.37 6.92
C GLU A 25 15.15 24.71 7.47
N LYS A 26 16.29 25.39 7.34
CA LYS A 26 17.64 24.84 7.60
C LYS A 26 17.85 24.23 9.01
N TYR A 27 16.94 24.51 9.96
CA TYR A 27 16.88 23.96 11.32
C TYR A 27 15.43 23.75 11.81
N GLY A 28 14.46 23.69 10.89
CA GLY A 28 13.04 23.66 11.22
C GLY A 28 12.37 22.33 10.89
N TYR A 29 11.09 22.21 11.26
CA TYR A 29 10.27 21.04 10.93
C TYR A 29 10.06 20.91 9.42
N VAL A 30 10.20 19.69 8.90
CA VAL A 30 9.78 19.35 7.53
C VAL A 30 8.25 19.39 7.47
N LYS A 31 7.69 20.22 6.60
CA LYS A 31 6.24 20.24 6.33
C LYS A 31 5.95 19.90 4.88
N LEU A 32 4.96 19.05 4.64
CA LEU A 32 4.47 18.80 3.28
C LEU A 32 3.82 20.08 2.72
N THR A 33 4.08 20.38 1.46
CA THR A 33 3.31 21.38 0.71
C THR A 33 1.93 20.82 0.37
N SER A 34 1.04 21.61 -0.23
CA SER A 34 -0.24 21.11 -0.73
C SER A 34 -0.05 19.96 -1.72
N ASP A 35 0.93 20.08 -2.62
CA ASP A 35 1.24 19.03 -3.59
C ASP A 35 1.93 17.82 -2.96
N GLY A 36 2.77 18.05 -1.95
CA GLY A 36 3.30 16.99 -1.08
C GLY A 36 2.19 16.15 -0.43
N ASN A 37 1.18 16.82 0.14
CA ASN A 37 0.03 16.16 0.77
C ASN A 37 -0.83 15.38 -0.24
N LYS A 38 -1.06 15.94 -1.43
CA LYS A 38 -1.79 15.22 -2.49
C LYS A 38 -1.04 13.96 -2.94
N LEU A 39 0.28 14.05 -3.09
CA LEU A 39 1.08 12.92 -3.51
C LEU A 39 1.17 11.86 -2.40
N SER A 40 1.43 12.25 -1.16
CA SER A 40 1.47 11.32 -0.03
C SER A 40 0.14 10.62 0.17
N GLY A 41 -0.98 11.34 0.05
CA GLY A 41 -2.32 10.76 0.12
C GLY A 41 -2.58 9.72 -0.98
N LYS A 42 -2.09 9.94 -2.20
CA LYS A 42 -2.20 8.95 -3.29
C LYS A 42 -1.39 7.69 -3.02
N ILE A 43 -0.19 7.84 -2.49
CA ILE A 43 0.68 6.73 -2.11
C ILE A 43 0.01 5.95 -0.98
N TYR A 44 -0.33 6.63 0.13
CA TYR A 44 -0.99 6.01 1.27
C TYR A 44 -2.29 5.27 0.90
N ASN A 45 -3.13 5.85 0.04
CA ASN A 45 -4.33 5.16 -0.44
C ASN A 45 -4.00 3.91 -1.26
N ARG A 46 -2.87 3.86 -1.97
CA ARG A 46 -2.42 2.65 -2.67
C ARG A 46 -1.94 1.61 -1.67
N HIS A 47 -1.11 1.99 -0.70
CA HIS A 47 -0.70 1.13 0.41
C HIS A 47 -1.88 0.41 1.04
N GLU A 48 -2.85 1.18 1.54
CA GLU A 48 -4.00 0.64 2.29
C GLU A 48 -4.80 -0.34 1.44
N LYS A 49 -5.03 -0.04 0.16
CA LYS A 49 -5.80 -0.92 -0.72
C LYS A 49 -5.05 -2.19 -1.12
N ILE A 50 -3.73 -2.11 -1.27
CA ILE A 50 -2.91 -3.29 -1.54
C ILE A 50 -2.84 -4.17 -0.29
N LYS A 51 -2.63 -3.56 0.88
CA LYS A 51 -2.64 -4.25 2.17
C LYS A 51 -3.98 -4.95 2.38
N ASP A 52 -5.09 -4.24 2.23
CA ASP A 52 -6.44 -4.83 2.35
C ASP A 52 -6.61 -6.03 1.42
N PHE A 53 -6.13 -5.93 0.18
CA PHE A 53 -6.18 -7.04 -0.76
C PHE A 53 -5.37 -8.25 -0.25
N ILE A 54 -4.12 -8.03 0.16
CA ILE A 54 -3.23 -9.10 0.62
C ILE A 54 -3.75 -9.74 1.91
N GLU A 55 -4.19 -8.93 2.86
CA GLU A 55 -4.65 -9.39 4.17
C GLU A 55 -6.02 -10.08 4.07
N LYS A 56 -7.03 -9.41 3.47
CA LYS A 56 -8.42 -9.88 3.53
C LYS A 56 -8.78 -10.85 2.42
N ILE A 57 -8.18 -10.70 1.23
CA ILE A 57 -8.50 -11.53 0.06
C ILE A 57 -7.54 -12.71 -0.02
N LEU A 58 -6.24 -12.47 0.12
CA LEU A 58 -5.24 -13.55 0.09
C LEU A 58 -5.07 -14.27 1.43
N ASN A 59 -5.67 -13.75 2.50
CA ASN A 59 -5.62 -14.32 3.85
C ASN A 59 -4.18 -14.46 4.39
N ILE A 60 -3.36 -13.44 4.15
CA ILE A 60 -1.99 -13.32 4.65
C ILE A 60 -2.00 -12.51 5.95
N ASP A 61 -1.09 -12.81 6.89
CA ASP A 61 -1.01 -12.09 8.15
C ASP A 61 -0.70 -10.60 7.96
N SER A 62 -1.24 -9.77 8.85
CA SER A 62 -1.17 -8.30 8.72
C SER A 62 0.26 -7.75 8.67
N LYS A 63 1.22 -8.41 9.33
CA LYS A 63 2.63 -7.98 9.28
C LYS A 63 3.22 -8.20 7.89
N THR A 64 3.04 -9.39 7.32
CA THR A 64 3.50 -9.66 5.95
C THR A 64 2.76 -8.79 4.94
N ALA A 65 1.44 -8.59 5.12
CA ALA A 65 0.65 -7.72 4.25
C ALA A 65 1.14 -6.26 4.25
N GLU A 66 1.49 -5.73 5.41
CA GLU A 66 2.08 -4.39 5.56
C GLU A 66 3.42 -4.27 4.81
N GLU A 67 4.32 -5.25 5.01
CA GLU A 67 5.64 -5.26 4.37
C GLU A 67 5.55 -5.36 2.85
N GLU A 68 4.64 -6.20 2.32
CA GLU A 68 4.45 -6.37 0.89
C GLU A 68 3.73 -5.17 0.26
N ALA A 69 2.71 -4.61 0.91
CA ALA A 69 2.01 -3.42 0.42
C ALA A 69 2.97 -2.23 0.24
N CYS A 70 3.86 -2.02 1.21
CA CYS A 70 4.88 -0.96 1.17
C CYS A 70 5.83 -1.09 -0.03
N LYS A 71 6.17 -2.32 -0.43
CA LYS A 71 7.00 -2.55 -1.62
C LYS A 71 6.18 -2.36 -2.91
N ILE A 72 5.00 -2.96 -2.96
CA ILE A 72 4.17 -3.03 -4.17
C ILE A 72 3.62 -1.65 -4.54
N GLU A 73 3.26 -0.80 -3.58
CA GLU A 73 2.62 0.49 -3.85
C GLU A 73 3.44 1.42 -4.76
N HIS A 74 4.77 1.31 -4.69
CA HIS A 74 5.70 2.11 -5.46
C HIS A 74 5.95 1.58 -6.87
N ILE A 75 5.67 0.30 -7.14
CA ILE A 75 5.99 -0.36 -8.41
C ILE A 75 4.76 -0.79 -9.22
N ILE A 76 3.59 -0.98 -8.58
CA ILE A 76 2.39 -1.44 -9.28
C ILE A 76 1.91 -0.41 -10.31
N LYS A 77 1.70 -0.84 -11.55
CA LYS A 77 1.25 0.06 -12.62
C LYS A 77 -0.18 0.56 -12.35
N PRO A 78 -0.52 1.80 -12.77
CA PRO A 78 -1.86 2.37 -12.54
C PRO A 78 -3.01 1.48 -13.01
N ASP A 79 -2.88 0.85 -14.18
CA ASP A 79 -3.96 0.03 -14.75
C ASP A 79 -4.15 -1.28 -13.98
N THR A 80 -3.06 -1.90 -13.52
CA THR A 80 -3.11 -3.08 -12.65
C THR A 80 -3.77 -2.73 -11.31
N PHE A 81 -3.38 -1.62 -10.70
CA PHE A 81 -3.98 -1.14 -9.46
C PHE A 81 -5.48 -0.86 -9.63
N LYS A 82 -5.88 -0.15 -10.69
CA LYS A 82 -7.30 0.11 -11.00
C LYS A 82 -8.12 -1.18 -11.12
N ARG A 83 -7.58 -2.20 -11.80
CA ARG A 83 -8.28 -3.48 -11.97
C ARG A 83 -8.38 -4.25 -10.66
N MET A 84 -7.35 -4.19 -9.80
CA MET A 84 -7.39 -4.74 -8.44
C MET A 84 -8.48 -4.07 -7.59
N ILE A 85 -8.59 -2.74 -7.62
CA ILE A 85 -9.67 -2.00 -6.94
C ILE A 85 -11.04 -2.38 -7.50
N SER A 86 -11.17 -2.49 -8.82
CA SER A 86 -12.43 -2.88 -9.46
C SER A 86 -12.87 -4.28 -9.00
N PHE A 87 -11.92 -5.20 -8.82
CA PHE A 87 -12.19 -6.53 -8.27
C PHE A 87 -12.62 -6.48 -6.80
N LEU A 88 -11.94 -5.68 -5.95
CA LEU A 88 -12.37 -5.47 -4.56
C LEU A 88 -13.79 -4.89 -4.49
N ASN A 89 -14.09 -3.90 -5.33
CA ASN A 89 -15.42 -3.30 -5.39
C ASN A 89 -16.48 -4.31 -5.85
N PHE A 90 -16.17 -5.13 -6.86
CA PHE A 90 -17.05 -6.22 -7.29
C PHE A 90 -17.39 -7.18 -6.14
N LEU A 91 -16.41 -7.59 -5.33
CA LEU A 91 -16.70 -8.47 -4.18
C LEU A 91 -17.60 -7.79 -3.14
N ASN A 92 -17.40 -6.49 -2.90
CA ASN A 92 -18.21 -5.73 -1.93
C ASN A 92 -19.62 -5.39 -2.46
N GLU A 93 -19.77 -5.17 -3.76
CA GLU A 93 -21.04 -4.82 -4.40
C GLU A 93 -21.99 -6.02 -4.53
N TYR A 94 -21.42 -7.24 -4.56
CA TYR A 94 -22.17 -8.50 -4.60
C TYR A 94 -21.82 -9.40 -3.41
N PRO A 95 -22.23 -9.07 -2.15
CA PRO A 95 -21.77 -9.77 -0.95
C PRO A 95 -22.04 -11.28 -0.95
N GLU A 96 -23.19 -11.73 -1.45
CA GLU A 96 -23.51 -13.17 -1.52
C GLU A 96 -22.47 -13.95 -2.34
N ILE A 97 -22.02 -13.36 -3.45
CA ILE A 97 -21.00 -13.95 -4.32
C ILE A 97 -19.61 -13.72 -3.72
N GLY A 98 -19.35 -12.51 -3.24
CA GLY A 98 -18.08 -12.08 -2.67
C GLY A 98 -17.68 -12.94 -1.47
N ASP A 99 -18.55 -13.04 -0.48
CA ASP A 99 -18.33 -13.83 0.73
C ASP A 99 -18.18 -15.32 0.39
N SER A 100 -19.00 -15.85 -0.53
CA SER A 100 -18.88 -17.23 -0.99
C SER A 100 -17.53 -17.50 -1.66
N ILE A 101 -17.02 -16.58 -2.49
CA ILE A 101 -15.71 -16.71 -3.14
C ILE A 101 -14.60 -16.66 -2.09
N LEU A 102 -14.66 -15.72 -1.15
CA LEU A 102 -13.66 -15.55 -0.10
C LEU A 102 -13.57 -16.78 0.80
N GLU A 103 -14.71 -17.29 1.27
CA GLU A 103 -14.75 -18.49 2.10
C GLU A 103 -14.27 -19.73 1.33
N SER A 104 -14.66 -19.87 0.06
CA SER A 104 -14.17 -20.95 -0.81
C SER A 104 -12.66 -20.90 -0.99
N PHE A 105 -12.10 -19.70 -1.17
CA PHE A 105 -10.67 -19.51 -1.34
C PHE A 105 -9.89 -19.82 -0.05
N LYS A 106 -10.37 -19.34 1.11
CA LYS A 106 -9.80 -19.68 2.41
C LYS A 106 -9.76 -21.19 2.63
N LEU A 107 -10.88 -21.89 2.40
CA LEU A 107 -10.96 -23.34 2.52
C LEU A 107 -9.99 -24.07 1.57
N TYR A 108 -9.86 -23.60 0.34
CA TYR A 108 -8.90 -24.17 -0.62
C TYR A 108 -7.45 -24.01 -0.15
N HIS A 109 -7.09 -22.85 0.40
CA HIS A 109 -5.75 -22.58 0.91
C HIS A 109 -5.43 -23.45 2.13
N SER A 110 -6.31 -23.47 3.14
CA SER A 110 -6.11 -24.28 4.36
C SER A 110 -6.00 -25.79 4.07
N LYS A 111 -6.77 -26.30 3.09
CA LYS A 111 -6.67 -27.72 2.67
C LYS A 111 -5.35 -28.07 2.00
N LYS A 112 -4.64 -27.09 1.42
CA LYS A 112 -3.32 -27.30 0.80
C LYS A 112 -2.19 -27.25 1.82
N GLU A 113 -2.33 -26.48 2.90
CA GLU A 113 -1.34 -26.46 3.99
C GLU A 113 -1.32 -27.77 4.79
N ILE A 114 -2.47 -28.42 4.98
CA ILE A 114 -2.57 -29.71 5.71
C ILE A 114 -1.95 -30.88 4.92
N LYS A 115 -1.75 -30.73 3.60
CA LYS A 115 -1.19 -31.76 2.71
C LYS A 115 0.30 -31.59 2.41
N LYS A 116 0.97 -30.64 3.05
CA LYS A 116 2.42 -30.45 3.00
C LYS A 116 3.04 -30.91 4.31
#